data_AF-A0A8T5F3H2-F1
#
_entry.id   AF-A0A8T5F3H2-F1
#
_cell.length_a   1.000
_cell.length_b   1.000
_cell.length_c   1.000
_cell.angle_alpha   90.00
_cell.angle_beta   90.00
_cell.angle_gamma   90.00
#
_symmetry.space_group_name_H-M   'P 1'
#
loop_
_entity.id
_entity.type
_entity.pdbx_description
1 polymer ?
#
loop_
_entity_poly.entity_id
_entity_poly.type
_entity_poly.pdbx_seq_one_letter_code
_entity_poly.pdbx_strand_id
1 'polypeptide(L)'
;MKKAQLTNLNPQSMASLLIFIIGLVLVIYIMFLPPDDRALLLEQNRSDLDGDGVKDIKEIISVLMTKEPGRLTNLAENQVIQDLPSFNLFTRTDAASLIDFDSIYIKKSLFEEQQRNITFRINDFENTANYILSLTAPTHRGILTIVLNGNILMSREVSTSSPAPIRLPKDYLQEENYMVFKVSGPGIEFWKSNEFIMENMKITADITDKSSQENIQSFYVSEQEKDNLESFELRFVADCKAANSGPIEIYLNKRLVYNSVPDCGTKILVPKVDGSRINQGENDLLFRVEKGNYLLYGLETTYNLKEPIFPTYYFQLDDKNFKKIEDDDADINVTIIFPNSVDRKKGIILINDYITEVDTYESEYSRNIDPFVRKNNNAIEIRPKTDKLDITELKIILAE
;
A
#
# COMPACT_ATOMS: atom_id res chain seq x y z
N MET A 1 -12.95 38.91 -41.86
CA MET A 1 -12.53 37.52 -41.53
C MET A 1 -13.49 36.95 -40.48
N LYS A 2 -14.45 36.10 -40.90
CA LYS A 2 -15.31 35.34 -39.97
C LYS A 2 -14.84 33.88 -40.00
N LYS A 3 -14.34 33.37 -38.87
CA LYS A 3 -14.04 31.94 -38.70
C LYS A 3 -15.34 31.20 -38.39
N ALA A 4 -15.64 30.15 -39.15
CA ALA A 4 -16.76 29.26 -38.93
C ALA A 4 -16.46 28.30 -37.76
N GLN A 5 -17.42 28.15 -36.85
CA GLN A 5 -17.40 27.14 -35.79
C GLN A 5 -17.87 25.80 -36.35
N LEU A 6 -17.08 24.75 -36.16
CA LEU A 6 -17.46 23.36 -36.37
C LEU A 6 -18.24 22.88 -35.15
N THR A 7 -19.48 22.46 -35.36
CA THR A 7 -20.36 21.84 -34.36
C THR A 7 -19.96 20.38 -34.14
N ASN A 8 -19.65 20.04 -32.89
CA ASN A 8 -19.41 18.66 -32.44
C ASN A 8 -20.68 17.80 -32.64
N LEU A 9 -20.56 16.69 -33.38
CA LEU A 9 -21.58 15.64 -33.40
C LEU A 9 -21.53 14.81 -32.12
N ASN A 10 -22.68 14.67 -31.48
CA ASN A 10 -22.85 13.99 -30.20
C ASN A 10 -22.80 12.45 -30.40
N PRO A 11 -21.83 11.71 -29.81
CA PRO A 11 -21.61 10.28 -30.07
C PRO A 11 -22.80 9.37 -29.69
N GLN A 12 -23.72 9.83 -28.84
CA GLN A 12 -24.93 9.09 -28.50
C GLN A 12 -25.94 8.99 -29.67
N SER A 13 -25.94 9.96 -30.60
CA SER A 13 -26.84 9.92 -31.76
C SER A 13 -26.46 8.81 -32.75
N MET A 14 -25.17 8.52 -32.90
CA MET A 14 -24.65 7.51 -33.83
C MET A 14 -24.98 6.08 -33.39
N ALA A 15 -24.92 5.80 -32.07
CA ALA A 15 -25.25 4.46 -31.54
C ALA A 15 -26.74 4.12 -31.71
N SER A 16 -27.63 5.09 -31.45
CA SER A 16 -29.08 4.89 -31.61
C SER A 16 -29.49 4.64 -33.06
N LEU A 17 -28.86 5.33 -34.01
CA LEU A 17 -29.09 5.14 -35.44
C LEU A 17 -28.63 3.75 -35.91
N LEU A 18 -27.48 3.29 -35.41
CA LEU A 18 -26.94 1.97 -35.76
C LEU A 18 -27.84 0.84 -35.26
N ILE A 19 -28.32 0.91 -34.02
CA ILE A 19 -29.22 -0.10 -33.45
C ILE A 19 -30.53 -0.15 -34.22
N PHE A 20 -31.08 1.01 -34.60
CA PHE A 20 -32.29 1.08 -35.42
C PHE A 20 -32.09 0.44 -36.80
N ILE A 21 -30.95 0.70 -37.46
CA ILE A 21 -30.62 0.12 -38.76
C ILE A 21 -30.46 -1.41 -38.66
N ILE A 22 -29.76 -1.90 -37.62
CA ILE A 22 -29.59 -3.34 -37.39
C ILE A 22 -30.94 -4.02 -37.14
N GLY A 23 -31.80 -3.40 -36.33
CA GLY A 23 -33.16 -3.89 -36.07
C GLY A 23 -34.01 -3.97 -37.36
N LEU A 24 -33.95 -2.94 -38.21
CA LEU A 24 -34.67 -2.93 -39.48
C LEU A 24 -34.19 -4.03 -40.42
N VAL A 25 -32.87 -4.24 -40.51
CA VAL A 25 -32.26 -5.28 -41.36
C VAL A 25 -32.63 -6.68 -40.87
N LEU A 26 -32.65 -6.91 -39.56
CA LEU A 26 -33.08 -8.19 -38.98
C LEU A 26 -34.55 -8.50 -39.28
N VAL A 27 -35.44 -7.50 -39.20
CA VAL A 27 -36.86 -7.69 -39.52
C VAL A 27 -37.04 -8.02 -41.00
N ILE A 28 -36.35 -7.31 -41.89
CA ILE A 28 -36.38 -7.61 -43.33
C ILE A 28 -35.83 -9.00 -43.60
N TYR A 29 -34.71 -9.37 -42.96
CA TYR A 29 -34.10 -10.69 -43.09
C TYR A 29 -35.06 -11.82 -42.69
N ILE A 30 -35.77 -11.68 -41.56
CA ILE A 30 -36.80 -12.65 -41.11
C ILE A 30 -37.98 -12.72 -42.10
N MET A 31 -38.31 -11.62 -42.77
CA MET A 31 -39.42 -11.59 -43.74
C MET A 31 -39.09 -12.33 -45.05
N PHE A 32 -37.81 -12.41 -45.42
CA PHE A 32 -37.33 -13.08 -46.63
C PHE A 32 -36.88 -14.54 -46.40
N LEU A 33 -36.88 -15.02 -45.16
CA LEU A 33 -36.66 -16.43 -44.85
C LEU A 33 -37.83 -17.28 -45.37
N PRO A 34 -37.56 -18.48 -45.93
CA PRO A 34 -38.59 -19.46 -46.25
C PRO A 34 -39.49 -19.72 -45.04
N PRO A 35 -40.79 -20.02 -45.24
CA PRO A 35 -41.75 -20.20 -44.15
C PRO A 35 -41.30 -21.21 -43.09
N ASP A 36 -40.62 -22.29 -43.50
CA ASP A 36 -40.18 -23.38 -42.64
C ASP A 36 -39.02 -22.95 -41.71
N ASP A 37 -38.02 -22.25 -42.24
CA ASP A 37 -36.88 -21.74 -41.47
C ASP A 37 -37.32 -20.61 -40.52
N ARG A 38 -38.29 -19.79 -40.95
CA ARG A 38 -38.91 -18.76 -40.12
C ARG A 38 -39.68 -19.37 -38.94
N ALA A 39 -40.41 -20.47 -39.16
CA ALA A 39 -41.15 -21.16 -38.11
C ALA A 39 -40.21 -21.83 -37.09
N LEU A 40 -39.04 -22.30 -37.53
CA LEU A 40 -38.00 -22.86 -36.65
C LEU A 40 -37.38 -21.78 -35.75
N LEU A 41 -37.08 -20.59 -36.31
CA LEU A 41 -36.52 -19.45 -35.58
C LEU A 41 -37.51 -18.77 -34.62
N LEU A 42 -38.82 -18.88 -34.90
CA LEU A 42 -39.89 -18.30 -34.07
C LEU A 42 -40.57 -19.33 -33.14
N GLU A 43 -40.04 -20.55 -33.07
CA GLU A 43 -40.57 -21.67 -32.27
C GLU A 43 -42.08 -21.99 -32.53
N GLN A 44 -42.59 -21.67 -33.73
CA GLN A 44 -44.04 -21.73 -34.03
C GLN A 44 -44.56 -23.15 -34.32
N ASN A 45 -43.70 -24.17 -34.35
CA ASN A 45 -44.06 -25.57 -34.61
C ASN A 45 -43.66 -26.52 -33.46
N ARG A 46 -43.91 -26.15 -32.20
CA ARG A 46 -44.14 -27.17 -31.16
C ARG A 46 -45.62 -27.57 -31.16
N SER A 47 -46.00 -28.33 -32.19
CA SER A 47 -47.22 -29.13 -32.16
C SER A 47 -46.90 -30.46 -31.48
N ASP A 48 -47.61 -30.74 -30.39
CA ASP A 48 -47.73 -32.07 -29.77
C ASP A 48 -48.02 -33.11 -30.87
N LEU A 49 -47.05 -33.99 -31.11
CA LEU A 49 -47.20 -35.15 -31.99
C LEU A 49 -47.32 -36.39 -31.10
N ASP A 50 -48.55 -36.70 -30.75
CA ASP A 50 -48.98 -38.04 -30.35
C ASP A 50 -49.01 -38.93 -31.60
N GLY A 51 -48.32 -40.07 -31.57
CA GLY A 51 -48.20 -40.95 -32.74
C GLY A 51 -47.29 -42.15 -32.55
N ASP A 52 -47.71 -43.05 -31.65
CA ASP A 52 -47.61 -44.51 -31.68
C ASP A 52 -46.32 -45.21 -32.20
N GLY A 53 -45.74 -46.06 -31.32
CA GLY A 53 -45.14 -47.32 -31.77
C GLY A 53 -43.63 -47.43 -31.94
N VAL A 54 -42.81 -46.87 -31.05
CA VAL A 54 -41.43 -47.36 -30.83
C VAL A 54 -41.17 -47.40 -29.31
N LYS A 55 -40.93 -48.60 -28.76
CA LYS A 55 -40.31 -48.76 -27.43
C LYS A 55 -38.84 -48.36 -27.55
N ASP A 56 -38.59 -47.07 -27.65
CA ASP A 56 -37.35 -46.50 -27.16
C ASP A 56 -37.56 -46.33 -25.66
N ILE A 57 -36.75 -47.03 -24.87
CA ILE A 57 -36.60 -46.75 -23.44
C ILE A 57 -35.92 -45.39 -23.39
N LYS A 58 -36.73 -44.33 -23.48
CA LYS A 58 -36.30 -42.96 -23.35
C LYS A 58 -36.18 -42.74 -21.86
N GLU A 59 -34.97 -42.93 -21.34
CA GLU A 59 -34.60 -42.56 -19.96
C GLU A 59 -35.15 -41.14 -19.72
N ILE A 60 -36.15 -41.02 -18.84
CA ILE A 60 -36.82 -39.74 -18.63
C ILE A 60 -35.93 -38.96 -17.66
N ILE A 61 -35.04 -38.16 -18.23
CA ILE A 61 -34.16 -37.28 -17.47
C ILE A 61 -34.92 -35.99 -17.14
N SER A 62 -35.25 -35.78 -15.87
CA SER A 62 -35.86 -34.54 -15.37
C SER A 62 -34.86 -33.75 -14.51
N VAL A 63 -34.76 -32.44 -14.77
CA VAL A 63 -33.85 -31.55 -14.04
C VAL A 63 -34.60 -30.86 -12.90
N LEU A 64 -34.19 -31.13 -11.67
CA LEU A 64 -34.81 -30.58 -10.46
C LEU A 64 -34.20 -29.23 -10.07
N MET A 65 -32.93 -29.01 -10.38
CA MET A 65 -32.24 -27.76 -10.06
C MET A 65 -31.06 -27.53 -11.00
N THR A 66 -30.83 -26.26 -11.36
CA THR A 66 -29.64 -25.80 -12.07
C THR A 66 -29.17 -24.47 -11.49
N LYS A 67 -27.89 -24.37 -11.16
CA LYS A 67 -27.26 -23.17 -10.59
C LYS A 67 -25.86 -22.99 -11.15
N GLU A 68 -25.36 -21.76 -11.06
CA GLU A 68 -24.01 -21.37 -11.48
C GLU A 68 -23.24 -20.83 -10.26
N PRO A 69 -22.63 -21.70 -9.43
CA PRO A 69 -21.98 -21.28 -8.20
C PRO A 69 -20.79 -20.34 -8.39
N GLY A 70 -20.08 -20.43 -9.51
CA GLY A 70 -18.89 -19.63 -9.78
C GLY A 70 -17.69 -20.07 -8.93
N ARG A 71 -16.84 -19.11 -8.57
CA ARG A 71 -15.62 -19.34 -7.80
C ARG A 71 -15.91 -19.44 -6.31
N LEU A 72 -15.58 -20.58 -5.71
CA LEU A 72 -15.57 -20.78 -4.26
C LEU A 72 -14.13 -20.73 -3.76
N THR A 73 -13.86 -19.97 -2.70
CA THR A 73 -12.54 -19.87 -2.06
C THR A 73 -12.55 -20.50 -0.69
N ASN A 74 -11.54 -21.32 -0.39
CA ASN A 74 -11.32 -21.85 0.95
C ASN A 74 -10.28 -20.99 1.66
N LEU A 75 -10.71 -20.20 2.63
CA LEU A 75 -9.80 -19.56 3.56
C LEU A 75 -9.77 -20.42 4.82
N ALA A 76 -8.65 -21.12 5.03
CA ALA A 76 -8.46 -21.98 6.19
C ALA A 76 -8.54 -21.19 7.52
N GLU A 77 -8.23 -19.90 7.48
CA GLU A 77 -8.18 -19.01 8.62
C GLU A 77 -8.90 -17.69 8.30
N ASN A 78 -9.66 -17.17 9.26
CA ASN A 78 -10.30 -15.85 9.18
C ASN A 78 -9.34 -14.70 9.54
N GLN A 79 -8.12 -15.05 9.97
CA GLN A 79 -7.07 -14.12 10.30
C GLN A 79 -5.73 -14.65 9.80
N VAL A 80 -4.91 -13.78 9.24
CA VAL A 80 -3.52 -14.08 8.91
C VAL A 80 -2.64 -13.14 9.72
N ILE A 81 -1.67 -13.70 10.44
CA ILE A 81 -0.73 -12.95 11.29
C ILE A 81 0.67 -13.06 10.69
N GLN A 82 1.35 -11.93 10.54
CA GLN A 82 2.75 -11.88 10.10
C GLN A 82 3.59 -11.03 11.06
N ASP A 83 4.71 -11.60 11.51
CA ASP A 83 5.69 -10.89 12.31
C ASP A 83 6.66 -10.11 11.42
N LEU A 84 6.97 -8.87 11.80
CA LEU A 84 7.96 -8.02 11.15
C LEU A 84 9.20 -7.85 12.04
N PRO A 85 10.40 -7.71 11.46
CA PRO A 85 11.63 -7.60 12.23
C PRO A 85 11.70 -6.31 13.05
N SER A 86 12.38 -6.36 14.19
CA SER A 86 12.66 -5.17 15.00
C SER A 86 13.68 -4.25 14.33
N PHE A 87 13.57 -2.94 14.55
CA PHE A 87 14.53 -1.96 14.04
C PHE A 87 14.61 -0.72 14.95
N ASN A 88 15.66 0.07 14.74
CA ASN A 88 15.87 1.32 15.47
C ASN A 88 15.52 2.52 14.58
N LEU A 89 14.91 3.54 15.19
CA LEU A 89 14.76 4.87 14.61
C LEU A 89 15.42 5.87 15.56
N PHE A 90 16.33 6.70 15.05
CA PHE A 90 17.01 7.66 15.90
C PHE A 90 17.42 8.94 15.18
N THR A 91 17.52 10.01 15.96
CA THR A 91 18.07 11.30 15.55
C THR A 91 19.40 11.51 16.22
N ARG A 92 20.50 11.53 15.45
CA ARG A 92 21.83 11.84 16.00
C ARG A 92 22.18 13.28 15.68
N THR A 93 22.60 14.05 16.68
CA THR A 93 23.14 15.40 16.47
C THR A 93 24.55 15.43 17.02
N ASP A 94 25.51 15.64 16.13
CA ASP A 94 26.93 15.62 16.45
C ASP A 94 27.57 16.99 16.17
N ALA A 95 28.47 17.42 17.06
CA ALA A 95 29.29 18.60 16.82
C ALA A 95 30.39 18.26 15.79
N ALA A 96 30.40 18.96 14.67
CA ALA A 96 31.35 18.77 13.58
C ALA A 96 32.15 20.05 13.29
N SER A 97 33.39 19.87 12.82
CA SER A 97 34.19 20.96 12.27
C SER A 97 33.73 21.25 10.84
N LEU A 98 33.30 22.48 10.57
CA LEU A 98 32.98 22.93 9.21
C LEU A 98 34.23 23.41 8.50
N ILE A 99 35.16 24.03 9.24
CA ILE A 99 36.43 24.49 8.71
C ILE A 99 37.48 24.61 9.80
N ASP A 100 38.72 24.28 9.43
CA ASP A 100 39.92 24.41 10.25
C ASP A 100 40.96 25.24 9.48
N PHE A 101 41.52 26.26 10.13
CA PHE A 101 42.61 27.07 9.58
C PHE A 101 43.76 27.17 10.58
N ASP A 102 44.97 26.92 10.08
CA ASP A 102 46.17 26.86 10.92
C ASP A 102 46.56 28.24 11.47
N SER A 103 46.72 29.25 10.60
CA SER A 103 47.13 30.59 11.02
C SER A 103 46.74 31.70 10.02
N ILE A 104 46.45 32.88 10.54
CA ILE A 104 46.03 34.07 9.80
C ILE A 104 46.74 35.30 10.36
N TYR A 105 47.38 36.06 9.48
CA TYR A 105 48.01 37.34 9.81
C TYR A 105 47.25 38.52 9.17
N ILE A 106 46.86 39.48 10.01
CA ILE A 106 46.27 40.76 9.61
C ILE A 106 47.01 41.92 10.27
N LYS A 107 47.11 43.04 9.55
CA LYS A 107 47.87 44.22 9.99
C LYS A 107 47.24 45.49 9.44
N LYS A 108 47.28 46.57 10.22
CA LYS A 108 46.96 47.92 9.75
C LYS A 108 47.95 48.93 10.32
N SER A 109 48.55 49.70 9.42
CA SER A 109 49.41 50.85 9.69
C SER A 109 48.94 52.05 8.85
N LEU A 110 49.63 53.19 8.94
CA LEU A 110 49.28 54.38 8.15
C LEU A 110 49.42 54.13 6.62
N PHE A 111 50.32 53.23 6.21
CA PHE A 111 50.69 53.03 4.81
C PHE A 111 50.36 51.64 4.26
N GLU A 112 50.00 50.70 5.14
CA GLU A 112 49.79 49.29 4.78
C GLU A 112 48.56 48.74 5.50
N GLU A 113 47.67 48.12 4.74
CA GLU A 113 46.49 47.40 5.24
C GLU A 113 46.47 45.99 4.66
N GLN A 114 46.57 45.00 5.55
CA GLN A 114 46.44 43.59 5.23
C GLN A 114 45.25 43.02 5.99
N GLN A 115 44.16 42.78 5.27
CA GLN A 115 42.98 42.06 5.74
C GLN A 115 42.98 40.62 5.21
N ARG A 116 42.22 39.74 5.85
CA ARG A 116 42.06 38.36 5.41
C ARG A 116 40.60 38.00 5.25
N ASN A 117 40.35 37.31 4.14
CA ASN A 117 39.03 36.92 3.68
C ASN A 117 38.98 35.41 3.63
N ILE A 118 37.94 34.84 4.19
CA ILE A 118 37.75 33.40 4.31
C ILE A 118 36.37 33.07 3.76
N THR A 119 36.31 32.01 2.96
CA THR A 119 35.05 31.42 2.51
C THR A 119 34.87 30.06 3.16
N PHE A 120 33.62 29.73 3.51
CA PHE A 120 33.26 28.40 3.96
C PHE A 120 31.85 28.07 3.51
N ARG A 121 31.61 26.78 3.22
CA ARG A 121 30.34 26.26 2.74
C ARG A 121 29.67 25.43 3.82
N ILE A 122 28.35 25.56 3.95
CA ILE A 122 27.51 24.72 4.79
C ILE A 122 26.71 23.80 3.86
N ASN A 123 27.03 22.51 3.87
CA ASN A 123 26.42 21.55 2.93
C ASN A 123 24.93 21.26 3.25
N ASP A 124 24.55 21.25 4.52
CA ASP A 124 23.17 21.03 4.98
C ASP A 124 22.76 22.15 5.94
N PHE A 125 22.42 23.31 5.38
CA PHE A 125 22.08 24.52 6.16
C PHE A 125 20.81 24.36 7.00
N GLU A 126 19.84 23.57 6.51
CA GLU A 126 18.58 23.33 7.20
C GLU A 126 18.79 22.51 8.48
N ASN A 127 19.62 21.46 8.43
CA ASN A 127 19.83 20.54 9.55
C ASN A 127 21.08 20.84 10.39
N THR A 128 21.69 22.02 10.20
CA THR A 128 22.85 22.47 10.97
C THR A 128 22.48 23.67 11.86
N ALA A 129 22.97 23.67 13.10
CA ALA A 129 22.71 24.69 14.10
C ALA A 129 23.95 24.98 14.98
N ASN A 130 23.84 25.96 15.90
CA ASN A 130 24.86 26.27 16.90
C ASN A 130 26.28 26.52 16.33
N TYR A 131 26.36 27.36 15.31
CA TYR A 131 27.64 27.74 14.70
C TYR A 131 28.50 28.56 15.66
N ILE A 132 29.74 28.12 15.88
CA ILE A 132 30.70 28.73 16.80
C ILE A 132 32.04 28.89 16.10
N LEU A 133 32.57 30.10 16.13
CA LEU A 133 33.96 30.41 15.76
C LEU A 133 34.83 30.43 17.01
N SER A 134 35.82 29.55 17.06
CA SER A 134 36.88 29.56 18.07
C SER A 134 38.22 29.91 17.42
N LEU A 135 39.05 30.67 18.10
CA LEU A 135 40.39 31.03 17.65
C LEU A 135 41.29 31.35 18.84
N THR A 136 42.59 31.28 18.62
CA THR A 136 43.63 31.81 19.51
C THR A 136 44.30 33.01 18.85
N ALA A 137 44.71 34.00 19.63
CA ALA A 137 45.33 35.23 19.15
C ALA A 137 46.61 35.55 19.97
N PRO A 138 47.71 34.80 19.81
CA PRO A 138 48.95 35.04 20.55
C PRO A 138 49.45 36.48 20.41
N THR A 139 49.31 37.06 19.22
CA THR A 139 49.54 38.49 18.97
C THR A 139 48.21 39.19 18.76
N HIS A 140 47.92 40.17 19.61
CA HIS A 140 46.67 40.93 19.60
C HIS A 140 46.93 42.40 19.95
N ARG A 141 46.95 43.29 18.94
CA ARG A 141 47.09 44.73 19.14
C ARG A 141 46.09 45.49 18.28
N GLY A 142 45.24 46.30 18.91
CA GLY A 142 44.19 47.08 18.25
C GLY A 142 42.80 46.44 18.38
N ILE A 143 41.82 47.02 17.69
CA ILE A 143 40.43 46.54 17.69
C ILE A 143 40.27 45.53 16.56
N LEU A 144 39.97 44.28 16.91
CA LEU A 144 39.64 43.23 15.94
C LEU A 144 38.19 43.39 15.52
N THR A 145 37.96 43.48 14.21
CA THR A 145 36.62 43.49 13.61
C THR A 145 36.44 42.26 12.73
N ILE A 146 35.43 41.47 13.04
CA ILE A 146 35.03 40.28 12.27
C ILE A 146 33.68 40.56 11.63
N VAL A 147 33.62 40.42 10.32
CA VAL A 147 32.42 40.63 9.50
C VAL A 147 32.05 39.32 8.83
N LEU A 148 30.76 38.93 8.91
CA LEU A 148 30.21 37.74 8.26
C LEU A 148 29.10 38.17 7.30
N ASN A 149 29.25 37.86 6.01
CA ASN A 149 28.30 38.20 4.95
C ASN A 149 27.87 39.68 4.99
N GLY A 150 28.83 40.58 5.29
CA GLY A 150 28.58 42.03 5.42
C GLY A 150 28.11 42.50 6.80
N ASN A 151 27.69 41.61 7.69
CA ASN A 151 27.24 41.94 9.05
C ASN A 151 28.40 41.89 10.06
N ILE A 152 28.51 42.89 10.92
CA ILE A 152 29.56 42.93 11.97
C ILE A 152 29.18 41.94 13.08
N LEU A 153 30.01 40.91 13.27
CA LEU A 153 29.86 39.94 14.36
C LEU A 153 30.46 40.46 15.67
N MET A 154 31.62 41.10 15.57
CA MET A 154 32.39 41.59 16.69
C MET A 154 33.26 42.76 16.24
N SER A 155 33.34 43.79 17.07
CA SER A 155 34.32 44.87 16.94
C SER A 155 34.75 45.31 18.33
N ARG A 156 35.86 44.78 18.84
CA ARG A 156 36.38 45.08 20.18
C ARG A 156 37.87 44.81 20.29
N GLU A 157 38.50 45.35 21.32
CA GLU A 157 39.85 44.98 21.71
C GLU A 157 39.86 43.57 22.32
N VAL A 158 40.84 42.76 21.94
CA VAL A 158 41.04 41.40 22.47
C VAL A 158 42.12 41.48 23.53
N SER A 159 41.77 41.18 24.78
CA SER A 159 42.66 41.31 25.94
C SER A 159 43.38 40.02 26.33
N THR A 160 43.07 38.89 25.68
CA THR A 160 43.64 37.57 25.99
C THR A 160 44.07 36.85 24.72
N SER A 161 45.10 36.00 24.83
CA SER A 161 45.53 35.15 23.72
C SER A 161 44.53 34.05 23.37
N SER A 162 43.51 33.81 24.19
CA SER A 162 42.43 32.86 23.93
C SER A 162 41.09 33.55 24.24
N PRO A 163 40.52 34.29 23.25
CA PRO A 163 39.23 34.93 23.43
C PRO A 163 38.11 33.90 23.54
N ALA A 164 37.01 34.29 24.21
CA ALA A 164 35.82 33.44 24.29
C ALA A 164 35.26 33.13 22.89
N PRO A 165 34.73 31.92 22.66
CA PRO A 165 34.15 31.54 21.38
C PRO A 165 33.02 32.48 20.94
N ILE A 166 32.95 32.73 19.63
CA ILE A 166 32.02 33.68 19.02
C ILE A 166 30.89 32.88 18.37
N ARG A 167 29.67 33.06 18.85
CA ARG A 167 28.48 32.45 18.21
C ARG A 167 28.20 33.18 16.89
N LEU A 168 28.01 32.42 15.82
CA LEU A 168 27.62 32.96 14.51
C LEU A 168 26.09 32.90 14.41
N PRO A 169 25.38 34.04 14.31
CA PRO A 169 23.92 34.05 14.18
C PRO A 169 23.48 33.35 12.88
N LYS A 170 22.49 32.45 12.98
CA LYS A 170 21.96 31.73 11.81
C LYS A 170 21.42 32.69 10.73
N ASP A 171 20.83 33.82 11.15
CA ASP A 171 20.30 34.85 10.26
C ASP A 171 21.36 35.57 9.42
N TYR A 172 22.64 35.49 9.82
CA TYR A 172 23.76 36.08 9.06
C TYR A 172 24.43 35.05 8.14
N LEU A 173 24.06 33.77 8.25
CA LEU A 173 24.64 32.67 7.50
C LEU A 173 23.79 32.32 6.28
N GLN A 174 24.45 31.76 5.27
CA GLN A 174 23.86 31.21 4.05
C GLN A 174 24.63 29.95 3.65
N GLU A 175 24.32 29.31 2.51
CA GLU A 175 25.07 28.12 2.08
C GLU A 175 26.56 28.42 1.82
N GLU A 176 26.87 29.57 1.23
CA GLU A 176 28.24 30.06 0.99
C GLU A 176 28.53 31.33 1.77
N ASN A 177 29.41 31.23 2.77
CA ASN A 177 29.67 32.31 3.70
C ASN A 177 31.01 32.97 3.43
N TYR A 178 31.04 34.28 3.67
CA TYR A 178 32.22 35.12 3.52
C TYR A 178 32.53 35.82 4.84
N MET A 179 33.68 35.53 5.41
CA MET A 179 34.19 36.21 6.60
C MET A 179 35.37 37.11 6.28
N VAL A 180 35.38 38.29 6.89
CA VAL A 180 36.45 39.27 6.76
C VAL A 180 36.98 39.63 8.14
N PHE A 181 38.29 39.54 8.28
CA PHE A 181 39.02 39.91 9.48
C PHE A 181 39.79 41.20 9.24
N LYS A 182 39.54 42.21 10.06
CA LYS A 182 40.17 43.53 9.98
C LYS A 182 40.67 43.97 11.35
N VAL A 183 41.71 44.78 11.37
CA VAL A 183 42.21 45.44 12.58
C VAL A 183 42.12 46.95 12.42
N SER A 184 41.82 47.67 13.50
CA SER A 184 41.79 49.13 13.48
C SER A 184 43.18 49.72 13.23
N GLY A 185 43.24 50.92 12.64
CA GLY A 185 44.49 51.66 12.53
C GLY A 185 45.00 52.18 13.88
N PRO A 186 46.29 52.58 13.97
CA PRO A 186 46.91 53.11 15.19
C PRO A 186 46.48 54.54 15.54
N GLY A 187 45.66 55.20 14.71
CA GLY A 187 45.18 56.56 14.95
C GLY A 187 46.31 57.60 14.84
N ILE A 188 46.43 58.46 15.86
CA ILE A 188 47.40 59.57 15.92
C ILE A 188 48.85 59.06 16.09
N GLU A 189 49.02 57.84 16.60
CA GLU A 189 50.32 57.17 16.73
C GLU A 189 50.77 56.56 15.40
N PHE A 190 50.93 57.39 14.37
CA PHE A 190 51.18 56.97 12.99
C PHE A 190 52.44 56.11 12.77
N TRP A 191 53.35 56.07 13.75
CA TRP A 191 54.56 55.24 13.76
C TRP A 191 54.33 53.81 14.28
N LYS A 192 53.19 53.51 14.90
CA LYS A 192 52.86 52.15 15.35
C LYS A 192 52.09 51.39 14.27
N SER A 193 52.00 50.08 14.43
CA SER A 193 51.07 49.25 13.67
C SER A 193 50.28 48.36 14.61
N ASN A 194 49.02 48.16 14.25
CA ASN A 194 48.14 47.21 14.91
C ASN A 194 48.13 45.93 14.09
N GLU A 195 48.24 44.80 14.76
CA GLU A 195 48.37 43.51 14.11
C GLU A 195 47.77 42.41 14.97
N PHE A 196 47.33 41.35 14.28
CA PHE A 196 46.86 40.14 14.89
C PHE A 196 47.47 38.94 14.17
N ILE A 197 47.96 37.99 14.96
CA ILE A 197 48.23 36.62 14.52
C ILE A 197 47.15 35.78 15.18
N MET A 198 46.29 35.18 14.37
CA MET A 198 45.24 34.27 14.83
C MET A 198 45.60 32.85 14.41
N GLU A 199 45.49 31.90 15.33
CA GLU A 199 45.85 30.50 15.14
C GLU A 199 44.72 29.59 15.62
N ASN A 200 44.75 28.32 15.18
CA ASN A 200 43.78 27.30 15.59
C ASN A 200 42.34 27.76 15.36
N MET A 201 42.10 28.44 14.23
CA MET A 201 40.80 29.01 13.95
C MET A 201 39.88 27.90 13.41
N LYS A 202 38.76 27.70 14.08
CA LYS A 202 37.82 26.62 13.79
C LYS A 202 36.40 27.14 13.81
N ILE A 203 35.60 26.72 12.84
CA ILE A 203 34.14 26.89 12.90
C ILE A 203 33.53 25.52 13.16
N THR A 204 32.85 25.38 14.29
CA THR A 204 32.09 24.17 14.63
C THR A 204 30.61 24.43 14.55
N ALA A 205 29.83 23.39 14.26
CA ALA A 205 28.38 23.43 14.31
C ALA A 205 27.83 22.06 14.70
N ASP A 206 26.60 22.04 15.21
CA ASP A 206 25.87 20.82 15.49
C ASP A 206 25.11 20.40 14.22
N ILE A 207 25.40 19.20 13.69
CA ILE A 207 24.76 18.63 12.50
C ILE A 207 23.80 17.52 12.93
N THR A 208 22.53 17.61 12.55
CA THR A 208 21.53 16.56 12.79
C THR A 208 21.46 15.59 11.62
N ASP A 209 21.86 14.34 11.86
CA ASP A 209 21.73 13.21 10.93
C ASP A 209 20.30 12.67 10.93
N LYS A 210 19.64 12.75 9.76
CA LYS A 210 18.27 12.28 9.53
C LYS A 210 18.19 10.92 8.85
N SER A 211 19.32 10.31 8.46
CA SER A 211 19.34 9.06 7.69
C SER A 211 18.66 7.89 8.39
N SER A 212 18.63 7.90 9.73
CA SER A 212 18.03 6.87 10.57
C SER A 212 16.67 7.28 11.18
N GLN A 213 16.05 8.35 10.68
CA GLN A 213 14.71 8.79 11.09
C GLN A 213 13.58 8.00 10.43
N GLU A 214 13.89 7.25 9.37
CA GLU A 214 12.92 6.53 8.57
C GLU A 214 13.34 5.06 8.40
N ASN A 215 12.36 4.17 8.41
CA ASN A 215 12.54 2.77 8.09
C ASN A 215 11.31 2.25 7.33
N ILE A 216 11.54 1.43 6.31
CA ILE A 216 10.49 0.81 5.51
C ILE A 216 10.47 -0.69 5.83
N GLN A 217 9.31 -1.19 6.19
CA GLN A 217 9.00 -2.60 6.29
C GLN A 217 8.02 -2.97 5.18
N SER A 218 8.26 -4.09 4.51
CA SER A 218 7.39 -4.54 3.42
C SER A 218 6.78 -5.89 3.78
N PHE A 219 5.52 -6.07 3.41
CA PHE A 219 4.79 -7.32 3.59
C PHE A 219 4.02 -7.69 2.33
N TYR A 220 3.71 -8.98 2.18
CA TYR A 220 3.05 -9.50 0.99
C TYR A 220 1.62 -9.96 1.31
N VAL A 221 0.69 -9.64 0.42
CA VAL A 221 -0.72 -10.05 0.46
C VAL A 221 -1.06 -10.77 -0.85
N SER A 222 -1.47 -12.02 -0.75
CA SER A 222 -1.93 -12.82 -1.89
C SER A 222 -3.26 -12.30 -2.46
N GLU A 223 -3.61 -12.78 -3.66
CA GLU A 223 -4.90 -12.47 -4.30
C GLU A 223 -6.09 -12.87 -3.42
N GLN A 224 -6.04 -14.08 -2.85
CA GLN A 224 -7.12 -14.63 -2.04
C GLN A 224 -7.31 -13.87 -0.73
N GLU A 225 -6.20 -13.51 -0.06
CA GLU A 225 -6.27 -12.65 1.13
C GLU A 225 -6.86 -11.30 0.75
N LYS A 226 -6.42 -10.70 -0.37
CA LYS A 226 -6.89 -9.38 -0.79
C LYS A 226 -8.38 -9.35 -1.11
N ASP A 227 -8.89 -10.34 -1.82
CA ASP A 227 -10.31 -10.43 -2.21
C ASP A 227 -11.24 -10.52 -1.00
N ASN A 228 -10.73 -11.13 0.08
CA ASN A 228 -11.47 -11.36 1.30
C ASN A 228 -11.07 -10.45 2.45
N LEU A 229 -10.13 -9.51 2.24
CA LEU A 229 -9.62 -8.65 3.30
C LEU A 229 -10.69 -7.65 3.74
N GLU A 230 -11.14 -7.75 5.00
CA GLU A 230 -11.98 -6.73 5.62
C GLU A 230 -11.11 -5.59 6.13
N SER A 231 -9.99 -5.93 6.77
CA SER A 231 -9.18 -4.94 7.47
C SER A 231 -7.80 -5.41 7.83
N PHE A 232 -6.95 -4.41 8.07
CA PHE A 232 -5.57 -4.56 8.48
C PHE A 232 -5.37 -3.90 9.85
N GLU A 233 -4.69 -4.60 10.74
CA GLU A 233 -4.23 -4.07 12.03
C GLU A 233 -2.71 -4.20 12.11
N LEU A 234 -2.08 -3.22 12.76
CA LEU A 234 -0.66 -3.24 13.08
C LEU A 234 -0.51 -3.06 14.59
N ARG A 235 0.28 -3.93 15.20
CA ARG A 235 0.69 -3.84 16.61
C ARG A 235 2.19 -3.77 16.70
N PHE A 236 2.69 -3.02 17.67
CA PHE A 236 4.13 -2.93 17.94
C PHE A 236 4.37 -2.45 19.37
N VAL A 237 5.61 -2.58 19.83
CA VAL A 237 6.09 -1.96 21.08
C VAL A 237 7.20 -0.97 20.73
N ALA A 238 7.19 0.19 21.37
CA ALA A 238 8.25 1.18 21.23
C ALA A 238 9.01 1.30 22.56
N ASP A 239 10.28 0.88 22.60
CA ASP A 239 11.19 1.21 23.70
C ASP A 239 11.83 2.58 23.44
N CYS A 240 11.51 3.52 24.34
CA CYS A 240 11.90 4.92 24.21
C CYS A 240 11.92 5.64 25.58
N LYS A 241 12.42 6.88 25.58
CA LYS A 241 12.41 7.76 26.75
C LYS A 241 11.43 8.90 26.54
N ALA A 242 10.24 8.81 27.12
CA ALA A 242 9.12 9.73 26.93
C ALA A 242 9.49 11.23 26.99
N ALA A 243 10.39 11.63 27.90
CA ALA A 243 10.81 13.03 28.05
C ALA A 243 11.50 13.64 26.81
N ASN A 244 12.05 12.81 25.91
CA ASN A 244 12.81 13.25 24.73
C ASN A 244 12.29 12.64 23.42
N SER A 245 11.08 12.08 23.44
CA SER A 245 10.45 11.41 22.30
C SER A 245 9.44 12.33 21.60
N GLY A 246 9.61 12.50 20.29
CA GLY A 246 8.59 13.06 19.40
C GLY A 246 7.53 12.03 18.94
N PRO A 247 6.62 12.41 18.04
CA PRO A 247 5.66 11.48 17.48
C PRO A 247 6.32 10.45 16.56
N ILE A 248 5.76 9.23 16.54
CA ILE A 248 5.98 8.24 15.49
C ILE A 248 4.87 8.39 14.47
N GLU A 249 5.24 8.59 13.21
CA GLU A 249 4.35 8.54 12.06
C GLU A 249 4.48 7.19 11.36
N ILE A 250 3.36 6.60 10.98
CA ILE A 250 3.32 5.36 10.19
C ILE A 250 2.47 5.60 8.96
N TYR A 251 3.06 5.31 7.80
CA TYR A 251 2.41 5.40 6.51
C TYR A 251 2.28 4.01 5.91
N LEU A 252 1.07 3.64 5.53
CA LEU A 252 0.79 2.45 4.73
C LEU A 252 0.59 2.88 3.29
N ASN A 253 1.42 2.37 2.37
CA ASN A 253 1.34 2.69 0.95
C ASN A 253 1.27 4.21 0.70
N LYS A 254 2.16 4.97 1.36
CA LYS A 254 2.27 6.44 1.32
C LYS A 254 1.11 7.22 1.95
N ARG A 255 0.17 6.54 2.62
CA ARG A 255 -0.94 7.20 3.32
C ARG A 255 -0.77 7.06 4.83
N LEU A 256 -0.84 8.16 5.55
CA LEU A 256 -0.77 8.17 7.01
C LEU A 256 -1.87 7.27 7.62
N VAL A 257 -1.49 6.42 8.55
CA VAL A 257 -2.38 5.53 9.32
C VAL A 257 -2.22 5.71 10.84
N TYR A 258 -1.09 6.25 11.28
CA TYR A 258 -0.80 6.51 12.68
C TYR A 258 0.07 7.74 12.84
N ASN A 259 -0.23 8.58 13.83
CA ASN A 259 0.63 9.68 14.27
C ASN A 259 0.37 9.94 15.76
N SER A 260 1.32 9.55 16.62
CA SER A 260 1.24 9.86 18.05
C SER A 260 2.61 9.71 18.71
N VAL A 261 2.80 10.41 19.83
CA VAL A 261 3.88 10.09 20.77
C VAL A 261 3.54 8.74 21.42
N PRO A 262 4.43 7.72 21.32
CA PRO A 262 4.16 6.40 21.89
C PRO A 262 4.25 6.43 23.42
N ASP A 263 3.43 5.60 24.07
CA ASP A 263 3.62 5.28 25.49
C ASP A 263 4.71 4.21 25.61
N CYS A 264 5.93 4.64 25.94
CA CYS A 264 7.13 3.83 25.86
C CYS A 264 7.04 2.55 26.70
N GLY A 265 7.40 1.41 26.12
CA GLY A 265 7.38 0.09 26.75
C GLY A 265 6.02 -0.62 26.74
N THR A 266 4.99 -0.03 26.15
CA THR A 266 3.65 -0.63 26.05
C THR A 266 3.33 -1.11 24.64
N LYS A 267 2.43 -2.11 24.52
CA LYS A 267 1.94 -2.58 23.22
C LYS A 267 0.95 -1.57 22.65
N ILE A 268 1.30 -1.02 21.50
CA ILE A 268 0.53 -0.02 20.77
C ILE A 268 -0.26 -0.74 19.67
N LEU A 269 -1.53 -0.43 19.57
CA LEU A 269 -2.41 -0.86 18.48
C LEU A 269 -2.68 0.33 17.57
N VAL A 270 -2.26 0.24 16.30
CA VAL A 270 -2.61 1.21 15.28
C VAL A 270 -4.11 1.09 14.97
N PRO A 271 -4.82 2.22 14.78
CA PRO A 271 -6.22 2.19 14.37
C PRO A 271 -6.44 1.29 13.16
N LYS A 272 -7.49 0.47 13.24
CA LYS A 272 -7.90 -0.47 12.21
C LYS A 272 -8.00 0.22 10.85
N VAL A 273 -7.34 -0.34 9.84
CA VAL A 273 -7.30 0.18 8.48
C VAL A 273 -8.22 -0.67 7.61
N ASP A 274 -9.07 -0.02 6.81
CA ASP A 274 -9.94 -0.71 5.85
C ASP A 274 -9.13 -1.50 4.80
N GLY A 275 -9.55 -2.72 4.51
CA GLY A 275 -8.87 -3.63 3.59
C GLY A 275 -8.70 -3.08 2.17
N SER A 276 -9.53 -2.12 1.74
CA SER A 276 -9.39 -1.43 0.44
C SER A 276 -8.10 -0.63 0.31
N ARG A 277 -7.44 -0.26 1.42
CA ARG A 277 -6.18 0.50 1.42
C ARG A 277 -4.92 -0.35 1.21
N ILE A 278 -5.08 -1.67 1.25
CA ILE A 278 -4.01 -2.66 1.05
C ILE A 278 -4.02 -3.09 -0.43
N ASN A 279 -2.84 -3.22 -1.02
CA ASN A 279 -2.68 -3.69 -2.39
C ASN A 279 -2.53 -5.22 -2.41
N GLN A 280 -2.94 -5.85 -3.51
CA GLN A 280 -2.47 -7.21 -3.82
C GLN A 280 -0.97 -7.16 -4.10
N GLY A 281 -0.22 -8.10 -3.56
CA GLY A 281 1.23 -8.17 -3.65
C GLY A 281 1.93 -7.43 -2.51
N GLU A 282 2.99 -6.70 -2.85
CA GLU A 282 3.83 -6.00 -1.89
C GLU A 282 3.16 -4.71 -1.36
N ASN A 283 3.30 -4.48 -0.05
CA ASN A 283 2.79 -3.33 0.66
C ASN A 283 3.87 -2.77 1.59
N ASP A 284 3.99 -1.44 1.63
CA ASP A 284 5.02 -0.76 2.42
C ASP A 284 4.44 -0.08 3.66
N LEU A 285 5.12 -0.30 4.79
CA LEU A 285 4.97 0.44 6.04
C LEU A 285 6.21 1.31 6.24
N LEU A 286 6.06 2.62 6.01
CA LEU A 286 7.08 3.60 6.35
C LEU A 286 6.85 4.09 7.77
N PHE A 287 7.82 3.85 8.64
CA PHE A 287 7.90 4.42 9.97
C PHE A 287 8.83 5.61 9.94
N ARG A 288 8.39 6.72 10.54
CA ARG A 288 9.13 7.97 10.59
C ARG A 288 9.06 8.59 11.97
N VAL A 289 10.17 9.19 12.41
CA VAL A 289 10.23 9.99 13.64
C VAL A 289 10.87 11.34 13.39
N GLU A 290 10.35 12.39 14.02
CA GLU A 290 10.97 13.71 13.96
C GLU A 290 12.16 13.85 14.92
N LYS A 291 12.04 13.22 16.10
CA LYS A 291 12.98 13.32 17.22
C LYS A 291 12.91 12.12 18.14
N GLY A 292 14.05 11.73 18.67
CA GLY A 292 14.17 10.74 19.75
C GLY A 292 14.91 9.49 19.28
N ASN A 293 15.04 8.52 20.18
CA ASN A 293 15.61 7.21 19.91
C ASN A 293 14.56 6.16 20.27
N TYR A 294 14.24 5.29 19.32
CA TYR A 294 13.22 4.26 19.45
C TYR A 294 13.82 2.94 19.00
N LEU A 295 13.60 1.90 19.80
CA LEU A 295 13.66 0.53 19.34
C LEU A 295 12.22 0.06 19.16
N LEU A 296 11.82 -0.23 17.92
CA LEU A 296 10.52 -0.81 17.61
C LEU A 296 10.68 -2.33 17.51
N TYR A 297 9.85 -3.07 18.25
CA TYR A 297 9.90 -4.52 18.31
C TYR A 297 8.51 -5.12 18.53
N GLY A 298 8.40 -6.44 18.34
CA GLY A 298 7.11 -7.14 18.40
C GLY A 298 6.10 -6.57 17.40
N LEU A 299 6.59 -6.22 16.21
CA LEU A 299 5.76 -5.73 15.12
C LEU A 299 4.98 -6.90 14.54
N GLU A 300 3.67 -6.79 14.56
CA GLU A 300 2.72 -7.83 14.16
C GLU A 300 1.66 -7.19 13.27
N THR A 301 1.56 -7.66 12.03
CA THR A 301 0.44 -7.31 11.15
C THR A 301 -0.63 -8.40 11.23
N THR A 302 -1.89 -7.98 11.26
CA THR A 302 -3.03 -8.90 11.27
C THR A 302 -3.98 -8.53 10.13
N TYR A 303 -4.22 -9.48 9.23
CA TYR A 303 -5.22 -9.40 8.18
C TYR A 303 -6.49 -10.06 8.71
N ASN A 304 -7.56 -9.30 8.93
CA ASN A 304 -8.86 -9.89 9.21
C ASN A 304 -9.59 -10.12 7.89
N LEU A 305 -9.85 -11.38 7.59
CA LEU A 305 -10.53 -11.84 6.39
C LEU A 305 -12.01 -12.08 6.69
N LYS A 306 -12.86 -11.94 5.67
CA LYS A 306 -14.26 -12.31 5.74
C LYS A 306 -14.37 -13.80 6.05
N GLU A 307 -15.36 -14.17 6.85
CA GLU A 307 -15.71 -15.58 6.98
C GLU A 307 -16.11 -16.13 5.61
N PRO A 308 -15.58 -17.30 5.19
CA PRO A 308 -15.94 -17.89 3.91
C PRO A 308 -17.42 -18.26 3.94
N ILE A 309 -18.22 -17.61 3.09
CA ILE A 309 -19.62 -17.95 2.90
C ILE A 309 -19.70 -18.99 1.80
N PHE A 310 -20.08 -20.22 2.17
CA PHE A 310 -20.32 -21.29 1.20
C PHE A 310 -21.79 -21.27 0.78
N PRO A 311 -22.10 -21.21 -0.53
CA PRO A 311 -23.47 -21.13 -0.98
C PRO A 311 -24.21 -22.44 -0.71
N THR A 312 -25.38 -22.33 -0.08
CA THR A 312 -26.33 -23.42 0.09
C THR A 312 -27.46 -23.25 -0.92
N TYR A 313 -27.70 -24.29 -1.73
CA TYR A 313 -28.80 -24.34 -2.68
C TYR A 313 -29.88 -25.28 -2.18
N TYR A 314 -31.12 -25.00 -2.54
CA TYR A 314 -32.27 -25.81 -2.15
C TYR A 314 -32.94 -26.39 -3.39
N PHE A 315 -33.41 -27.62 -3.27
CA PHE A 315 -34.23 -28.28 -4.29
C PHE A 315 -35.38 -29.05 -3.64
N GLN A 316 -36.46 -29.23 -4.39
CA GLN A 316 -37.66 -29.91 -3.93
C GLN A 316 -37.82 -31.27 -4.61
N LEU A 317 -38.23 -32.25 -3.81
CA LEU A 317 -38.54 -33.60 -4.25
C LEU A 317 -39.96 -33.93 -3.80
N ASP A 318 -40.88 -34.01 -4.76
CA ASP A 318 -42.29 -34.27 -4.47
C ASP A 318 -42.54 -35.73 -4.05
N ASP A 319 -43.72 -35.99 -3.51
CA ASP A 319 -44.13 -37.33 -3.02
C ASP A 319 -44.01 -38.42 -4.08
N LYS A 320 -44.26 -38.06 -5.35
CA LYS A 320 -44.25 -38.99 -6.47
C LYS A 320 -42.81 -39.39 -6.81
N ASN A 321 -41.91 -38.42 -6.97
CA ASN A 321 -40.53 -38.66 -7.35
C ASN A 321 -39.73 -39.28 -6.20
N PHE A 322 -40.00 -38.88 -4.95
CA PHE A 322 -39.39 -39.52 -3.79
C PHE A 322 -39.75 -41.01 -3.70
N LYS A 323 -41.01 -41.35 -3.95
CA LYS A 323 -41.45 -42.75 -3.96
C LYS A 323 -40.78 -43.56 -5.07
N LYS A 324 -40.59 -42.99 -6.27
CA LYS A 324 -39.85 -43.65 -7.35
C LYS A 324 -38.42 -43.98 -6.94
N ILE A 325 -37.75 -43.08 -6.22
CA ILE A 325 -36.41 -43.33 -5.68
C ILE A 325 -36.44 -44.43 -4.61
N GLU A 326 -37.42 -44.42 -3.69
CA GLU A 326 -37.57 -45.50 -2.68
C GLU A 326 -37.84 -46.88 -3.30
N ASP A 327 -38.59 -46.91 -4.41
CA ASP A 327 -38.99 -48.12 -5.12
C ASP A 327 -37.92 -48.60 -6.15
N ASP A 328 -36.76 -47.91 -6.27
CA ASP A 328 -35.67 -48.20 -7.22
C ASP A 328 -36.09 -48.02 -8.71
N ASP A 329 -37.13 -47.19 -8.95
CA ASP A 329 -37.68 -46.85 -10.26
C ASP A 329 -37.07 -45.54 -10.83
N ALA A 330 -36.26 -44.81 -10.06
CA ALA A 330 -35.56 -43.60 -10.50
C ALA A 330 -34.35 -43.27 -9.63
N ASP A 331 -33.27 -42.77 -10.23
CA ASP A 331 -32.06 -42.33 -9.55
C ASP A 331 -31.96 -40.79 -9.52
N ILE A 332 -31.59 -40.22 -8.38
CA ILE A 332 -31.23 -38.81 -8.26
C ILE A 332 -29.71 -38.63 -8.21
N ASN A 333 -29.19 -37.82 -9.12
CA ASN A 333 -27.78 -37.52 -9.26
C ASN A 333 -27.49 -36.04 -9.04
N VAL A 334 -26.40 -35.75 -8.32
CA VAL A 334 -25.76 -34.44 -8.33
C VAL A 334 -24.70 -34.43 -9.43
N THR A 335 -24.78 -33.46 -10.32
CA THR A 335 -23.79 -33.26 -11.39
C THR A 335 -23.16 -31.87 -11.25
N ILE A 336 -21.83 -31.83 -11.21
CA ILE A 336 -21.03 -30.61 -11.13
C ILE A 336 -20.18 -30.51 -12.40
N ILE A 337 -20.26 -29.36 -13.07
CA ILE A 337 -19.48 -29.04 -14.26
C ILE A 337 -18.42 -28.00 -13.89
N PHE A 338 -17.18 -28.32 -14.22
CA PHE A 338 -15.99 -27.51 -13.99
C PHE A 338 -15.50 -26.88 -15.30
N PRO A 339 -14.77 -25.74 -15.26
CA PRO A 339 -14.37 -25.01 -16.46
C PRO A 339 -13.29 -25.69 -17.30
N ASN A 340 -12.54 -26.64 -16.74
CA ASN A 340 -11.45 -27.34 -17.44
C ASN A 340 -11.30 -28.77 -16.89
N SER A 341 -10.44 -29.60 -17.49
CA SER A 341 -10.07 -30.94 -17.02
C SER A 341 -8.59 -31.07 -16.61
N VAL A 342 -7.92 -29.94 -16.38
CA VAL A 342 -6.47 -29.86 -16.08
C VAL A 342 -6.23 -29.71 -14.58
N ASP A 343 -6.99 -28.83 -13.94
CA ASP A 343 -6.86 -28.54 -12.52
C ASP A 343 -7.48 -29.67 -11.68
N ARG A 344 -6.80 -30.09 -10.61
CA ARG A 344 -7.39 -31.01 -9.62
C ARG A 344 -8.48 -30.29 -8.85
N LYS A 345 -9.71 -30.81 -8.88
CA LYS A 345 -10.83 -30.28 -8.09
C LYS A 345 -11.01 -31.11 -6.86
N LYS A 346 -10.85 -30.48 -5.71
CA LYS A 346 -11.10 -31.11 -4.41
C LYS A 346 -12.10 -30.30 -3.61
N GLY A 347 -13.14 -30.96 -3.12
CA GLY A 347 -14.18 -30.32 -2.33
C GLY A 347 -14.99 -31.31 -1.52
N ILE A 348 -15.94 -30.79 -0.77
CA ILE A 348 -17.01 -31.55 -0.15
C ILE A 348 -18.35 -30.99 -0.59
N ILE A 349 -19.30 -31.89 -0.78
CA ILE A 349 -20.70 -31.56 -0.96
C ILE A 349 -21.40 -32.05 0.30
N LEU A 350 -22.13 -31.16 0.96
CA LEU A 350 -23.01 -31.47 2.08
C LEU A 350 -24.43 -31.52 1.55
N ILE A 351 -25.07 -32.68 1.62
CA ILE A 351 -26.46 -32.86 1.19
C ILE A 351 -27.29 -33.15 2.43
N ASN A 352 -28.13 -32.18 2.79
CA ASN A 352 -28.77 -32.11 4.10
C ASN A 352 -27.73 -32.17 5.23
N ASP A 353 -27.42 -33.37 5.75
CA ASP A 353 -26.41 -33.60 6.80
C ASP A 353 -25.32 -34.60 6.40
N TYR A 354 -25.35 -35.09 5.15
CA TYR A 354 -24.41 -36.09 4.65
C TYR A 354 -23.26 -35.44 3.87
N ILE A 355 -22.03 -35.81 4.23
CA ILE A 355 -20.82 -35.30 3.57
C ILE A 355 -20.38 -36.30 2.51
N THR A 356 -20.20 -35.81 1.30
CA THR A 356 -19.50 -36.54 0.23
C THR A 356 -18.29 -35.75 -0.26
N GLU A 357 -17.23 -36.46 -0.61
CA GLU A 357 -16.02 -35.85 -1.16
C GLU A 357 -16.06 -35.82 -2.69
N VAL A 358 -15.55 -34.71 -3.23
CA VAL A 358 -15.20 -34.56 -4.65
C VAL A 358 -13.68 -34.53 -4.73
N ASP A 359 -13.11 -35.43 -5.51
CA ASP A 359 -11.68 -35.43 -5.86
C ASP A 359 -11.57 -35.96 -7.29
N THR A 360 -11.41 -35.06 -8.26
CA THR A 360 -11.37 -35.41 -9.69
C THR A 360 -10.52 -34.43 -10.48
N TYR A 361 -10.06 -34.86 -11.65
CA TYR A 361 -9.48 -33.99 -12.67
C TYR A 361 -10.46 -33.71 -13.80
N GLU A 362 -11.55 -34.46 -13.91
CA GLU A 362 -12.50 -34.35 -15.01
C GLU A 362 -13.24 -33.00 -15.01
N SER A 363 -13.74 -32.60 -16.18
CA SER A 363 -14.61 -31.41 -16.31
C SER A 363 -16.03 -31.65 -15.80
N GLU A 364 -16.39 -32.89 -15.49
CA GLU A 364 -17.68 -33.27 -14.97
C GLU A 364 -17.52 -34.26 -13.81
N TYR A 365 -18.31 -34.07 -12.76
CA TYR A 365 -18.44 -35.01 -11.65
C TYR A 365 -19.91 -35.31 -11.45
N SER A 366 -20.29 -36.57 -11.49
CA SER A 366 -21.65 -37.02 -11.20
C SER A 366 -21.65 -38.06 -10.08
N ARG A 367 -22.62 -37.98 -9.18
CA ARG A 367 -22.77 -38.92 -8.07
C ARG A 367 -24.24 -39.13 -7.73
N ASN A 368 -24.61 -40.38 -7.51
CA ASN A 368 -25.92 -40.76 -6.98
C ASN A 368 -26.06 -40.29 -5.52
N ILE A 369 -27.20 -39.68 -5.22
CA ILE A 369 -27.49 -39.07 -3.93
C ILE A 369 -28.77 -39.60 -3.29
N ASP A 370 -29.34 -40.69 -3.80
CA ASP A 370 -30.58 -41.31 -3.29
C ASP A 370 -30.55 -41.52 -1.77
N PRO A 371 -29.45 -42.02 -1.16
CA PRO A 371 -29.41 -42.25 0.28
C PRO A 371 -29.38 -40.98 1.13
N PHE A 372 -29.19 -39.81 0.51
CA PHE A 372 -28.94 -38.54 1.19
C PHE A 372 -30.11 -37.55 1.06
N VAL A 373 -31.09 -37.86 0.21
CA VAL A 373 -32.26 -37.01 0.00
C VAL A 373 -33.39 -37.37 0.93
N ARG A 374 -34.25 -36.39 1.20
CA ARG A 374 -35.48 -36.53 1.98
C ARG A 374 -36.66 -36.00 1.20
N LYS A 375 -37.85 -36.43 1.59
CA LYS A 375 -39.11 -35.90 1.06
C LYS A 375 -39.18 -34.37 1.20
N ASN A 376 -39.68 -33.69 0.16
CA ASN A 376 -39.80 -32.24 0.04
C ASN A 376 -38.45 -31.51 -0.04
N ASN A 377 -38.11 -30.72 0.99
CA ASN A 377 -37.03 -29.75 0.92
C ASN A 377 -35.68 -30.40 1.22
N ASN A 378 -34.78 -30.30 0.24
CA ASN A 378 -33.40 -30.72 0.35
C ASN A 378 -32.46 -29.52 0.24
N ALA A 379 -31.31 -29.60 0.89
CA ALA A 379 -30.27 -28.61 0.82
C ALA A 379 -28.98 -29.24 0.31
N ILE A 380 -28.22 -28.48 -0.49
CA ILE A 380 -26.89 -28.85 -0.95
C ILE A 380 -25.94 -27.67 -0.77
N GLU A 381 -24.87 -27.88 -0.03
CA GLU A 381 -23.81 -26.90 0.19
C GLU A 381 -22.50 -27.45 -0.38
N ILE A 382 -21.70 -26.61 -1.03
CA ILE A 382 -20.42 -27.02 -1.61
C ILE A 382 -19.30 -26.25 -0.92
N ARG A 383 -18.31 -26.96 -0.39
CA ARG A 383 -17.11 -26.36 0.19
C ARG A 383 -15.86 -26.80 -0.57
N PRO A 384 -15.01 -25.87 -1.04
CA PRO A 384 -13.70 -26.19 -1.55
C PRO A 384 -12.82 -26.81 -0.45
N LYS A 385 -12.02 -27.84 -0.82
CA LYS A 385 -10.94 -28.39 0.02
C LYS A 385 -9.56 -27.91 -0.41
N THR A 386 -9.46 -27.35 -1.62
CA THR A 386 -8.33 -26.58 -2.14
C THR A 386 -8.56 -25.10 -1.96
N ASP A 387 -7.54 -24.27 -2.15
CA ASP A 387 -7.63 -22.81 -1.98
C ASP A 387 -8.75 -22.17 -2.82
N LYS A 388 -9.04 -22.75 -3.99
CA LYS A 388 -10.18 -22.39 -4.84
C LYS A 388 -10.83 -23.62 -5.48
N LEU A 389 -12.11 -23.48 -5.82
CA LEU A 389 -12.89 -24.40 -6.62
C LEU A 389 -13.80 -23.59 -7.55
N ASP A 390 -13.50 -23.62 -8.85
CA ASP A 390 -14.29 -22.94 -9.88
C ASP A 390 -15.36 -23.89 -10.42
N ILE A 391 -16.65 -23.55 -10.25
CA ILE A 391 -17.79 -24.35 -10.71
C ILE A 391 -18.59 -23.55 -11.73
N THR A 392 -18.71 -24.10 -12.94
CA THR A 392 -19.51 -23.51 -14.01
C THR A 392 -20.99 -23.77 -13.75
N GLU A 393 -21.35 -25.01 -13.45
CA GLU A 393 -22.74 -25.42 -13.33
C GLU A 393 -22.91 -26.51 -12.27
N LEU A 394 -24.00 -26.43 -11.51
CA LEU A 394 -24.46 -27.43 -10.55
C LEU A 394 -25.87 -27.86 -10.96
N LYS A 395 -26.06 -29.17 -11.17
CA LYS A 395 -27.35 -29.76 -11.51
C LYS A 395 -27.76 -30.83 -10.52
N ILE A 396 -29.06 -30.89 -10.27
CA ILE A 396 -29.71 -32.05 -9.65
C ILE A 396 -30.64 -32.65 -10.69
N ILE A 397 -30.42 -33.91 -11.02
CA ILE A 397 -31.08 -34.60 -12.13
C ILE A 397 -31.71 -35.88 -11.58
N LEU A 398 -32.95 -36.15 -11.95
CA LEU A 398 -33.65 -37.40 -11.70
C LEU A 398 -33.74 -38.17 -13.03
N ALA A 399 -33.22 -39.40 -13.06
CA ALA A 399 -33.24 -40.29 -14.23
C ALA A 399 -34.12 -41.50 -13.93
N GLU A 400 -35.07 -41.79 -14.82
CA GLU A 400 -36.02 -42.93 -14.73
C GLU A 400 -35.68 -44.04 -15.72
#